data_AF-A0AAJ1J4A6-F1
#
_entry.id   AF-A0AAJ1J4A6-F1
#
_cell.length_a   1.000
_cell.length_b   1.000
_cell.length_c   1.000
_cell.angle_alpha   90.00
_cell.angle_beta   90.00
_cell.angle_gamma   90.00
#
_symmetry.space_group_name_H-M   'P 1'
#
loop_
_entity.id
_entity.type
_entity.pdbx_description
1 polymer ?
#
loop_
_entity_poly.entity_id
_entity_poly.type
_entity_poly.pdbx_seq_one_letter_code
_entity_poly.pdbx_strand_id
1 'polypeptide(L)'
;MKKDWYSAKELIGLAGLPSSPQGVNLMARREGWEQRRKRGVQGKALEYHVNSLPEEVLNVLAVSENSVEYYRNKRQDPFMIWIEAYYQLTKPERERMVKFILRKGLASLVQYIGIQEVENKDSIPD
;
A
#
# COMPACT_ATOMS: atom_id res chain seq x y z
N MET A 1 -13.35 4.76 -3.21
CA MET A 1 -13.60 5.47 -4.49
C MET A 1 -12.30 6.13 -4.90
N LYS A 2 -11.84 5.95 -6.15
CA LYS A 2 -10.64 6.60 -6.67
C LYS A 2 -10.89 8.09 -6.85
N LYS A 3 -9.86 8.92 -6.66
CA LYS A 3 -9.97 10.37 -6.85
C LYS A 3 -9.68 10.70 -8.32
N ASP A 4 -10.67 11.22 -9.03
CA ASP A 4 -10.53 11.46 -10.47
C ASP A 4 -10.03 12.87 -10.83
N TRP A 5 -9.98 13.80 -9.87
CA TRP A 5 -9.68 15.21 -10.12
C TRP A 5 -8.64 15.77 -9.16
N TYR A 6 -7.54 16.30 -9.69
CA TYR A 6 -6.40 16.77 -8.92
C TYR A 6 -6.15 18.26 -9.14
N SER A 7 -5.87 18.99 -8.07
CA SER A 7 -5.50 20.40 -8.18
C SER A 7 -4.03 20.58 -8.55
N ALA A 8 -3.66 21.71 -9.15
CA ALA A 8 -2.27 22.02 -9.48
C ALA A 8 -1.32 21.90 -8.28
N LYS A 9 -1.79 22.23 -7.07
CA LYS A 9 -1.01 22.09 -5.82
C LYS A 9 -0.71 20.64 -5.45
N GLU A 10 -1.54 19.70 -5.86
CA GLU A 10 -1.36 18.27 -5.59
C GLU A 10 -0.43 17.61 -6.61
N LEU A 11 -0.23 18.26 -7.75
CA LEU A 11 0.57 17.74 -8.87
C LEU A 11 2.00 18.32 -8.90
N ILE A 12 2.29 19.38 -8.15
CA ILE A 12 3.63 20.01 -8.18
C ILE A 12 4.73 19.00 -7.88
N GLY A 13 5.78 18.99 -8.70
CA GLY A 13 6.97 18.15 -8.48
C GLY A 13 6.77 16.65 -8.70
N LEU A 14 5.57 16.17 -9.04
CA LEU A 14 5.36 14.75 -9.37
C LEU A 14 5.96 14.44 -10.73
N ALA A 15 6.77 13.39 -10.83
CA ALA A 15 7.25 12.85 -12.10
C ALA A 15 7.83 13.90 -13.09
N GLY A 16 8.53 14.91 -12.58
CA GLY A 16 9.10 15.98 -13.43
C GLY A 16 8.15 17.13 -13.75
N LEU A 17 6.94 17.15 -13.18
CA LEU A 17 6.06 18.31 -13.24
C LEU A 17 6.70 19.54 -12.57
N PRO A 18 6.34 20.76 -13.02
CA PRO A 18 6.86 21.99 -12.43
C PRO A 18 6.66 22.06 -10.92
N SER A 19 7.60 22.70 -10.23
CA SER A 19 7.59 22.86 -8.77
C SER A 19 6.62 23.94 -8.26
N SER A 20 5.92 24.63 -9.17
CA SER A 20 4.95 25.67 -8.84
C SER A 20 3.58 25.39 -9.46
N PRO A 21 2.47 25.76 -8.79
CA PRO A 21 1.13 25.60 -9.36
C PRO A 21 0.95 26.38 -10.68
N GLN A 22 1.63 27.53 -10.83
CA GLN A 22 1.61 28.31 -12.06
C GLN A 22 2.25 27.54 -13.22
N GLY A 23 3.39 26.88 -12.97
CA GLY A 23 4.05 26.05 -13.97
C GLY A 23 3.19 24.87 -14.40
N VAL A 24 2.55 24.18 -13.45
CA VAL A 24 1.61 23.09 -13.74
C VAL A 24 0.43 23.60 -14.57
N ASN A 25 -0.16 24.75 -14.22
CA ASN A 25 -1.26 25.34 -15.00
C ASN A 25 -0.84 25.71 -16.43
N LEU A 26 0.39 26.19 -16.63
CA LEU A 26 0.91 26.51 -17.95
C LEU A 26 1.09 25.25 -18.79
N MET A 27 1.66 24.20 -18.20
CA MET A 27 1.83 22.89 -18.83
C MET A 27 0.47 22.28 -19.19
N ALA A 28 -0.48 22.27 -18.27
CA ALA A 28 -1.83 21.77 -18.50
C ALA A 28 -2.54 22.47 -19.67
N ARG A 29 -2.34 23.78 -19.83
CA ARG A 29 -2.86 24.53 -20.99
C ARG A 29 -2.15 24.16 -22.29
N ARG A 30 -0.82 24.00 -22.24
CA ARG A 30 0.00 23.63 -23.41
C ARG A 30 -0.35 22.24 -23.92
N GLU A 31 -0.62 21.32 -23.00
CA GLU A 31 -0.87 19.90 -23.27
C GLU A 31 -2.37 19.56 -23.34
N GLY A 32 -3.25 20.53 -23.12
CA GLY A 32 -4.69 20.36 -23.30
C GLY A 32 -5.36 19.45 -22.27
N TRP A 33 -4.90 19.48 -21.01
CA TRP A 33 -5.47 18.63 -19.96
C TRP A 33 -6.95 18.95 -19.71
N GLU A 34 -7.73 17.92 -19.41
CA GLU A 34 -9.15 18.06 -19.08
C GLU A 34 -9.28 18.77 -17.74
N GLN A 35 -9.97 19.90 -17.72
CA GLN A 35 -10.04 20.78 -16.55
C GLN A 35 -11.47 21.12 -16.15
N ARG A 36 -11.69 21.28 -14.84
CA ARG A 36 -12.95 21.79 -14.28
C ARG A 36 -12.69 22.83 -13.20
N ARG A 37 -13.73 23.61 -12.89
CA ARG A 37 -13.73 24.47 -11.70
C ARG A 37 -13.87 23.62 -10.44
N LYS A 38 -13.02 23.89 -9.45
CA LYS A 38 -13.10 23.26 -8.14
C LYS A 38 -14.42 23.65 -7.45
N ARG A 39 -15.18 22.66 -7.01
CA ARG A 39 -16.47 22.88 -6.33
C ARG A 39 -16.25 23.37 -4.90
N GLY A 40 -17.11 24.28 -4.43
CA GLY A 40 -17.15 24.70 -3.02
C GLY A 40 -16.04 25.66 -2.58
N VAL A 41 -15.36 26.34 -3.52
CA VAL A 41 -14.27 27.29 -3.17
C VAL A 41 -14.57 28.66 -3.76
N GLN A 42 -14.36 29.71 -2.97
CA GLN A 42 -14.47 31.10 -3.41
C GLN A 42 -13.24 31.44 -4.28
N GLY A 43 -13.36 31.27 -5.60
CA GLY A 43 -12.30 31.63 -6.57
C GLY A 43 -12.31 30.81 -7.86
N LYS A 44 -11.40 31.16 -8.79
CA LYS A 44 -11.18 30.45 -10.07
C LYS A 44 -10.20 29.26 -9.92
N ALA A 45 -10.35 28.46 -8.87
CA ALA A 45 -9.50 27.28 -8.69
C ALA A 45 -9.87 26.20 -9.72
N LEU A 46 -8.86 25.62 -10.37
CA LEU A 46 -9.01 24.56 -11.36
C LEU A 46 -8.53 23.22 -10.81
N GLU A 47 -9.17 22.15 -11.29
CA GLU A 47 -8.75 20.76 -11.11
C GLU A 47 -8.63 20.09 -12.48
N TYR A 48 -7.73 19.11 -12.57
CA TYR A 48 -7.43 18.36 -13.78
C TYR A 48 -7.81 16.90 -13.64
N HIS A 49 -8.41 16.33 -14.68
CA HIS A 49 -8.87 14.95 -14.65
C HIS A 49 -7.69 13.99 -14.78
N VAL A 50 -7.72 12.91 -14.01
CA VAL A 50 -6.64 11.91 -13.93
C VAL A 50 -6.26 11.36 -15.31
N ASN A 51 -7.24 11.04 -16.16
CA ASN A 51 -6.99 10.47 -17.49
C ASN A 51 -6.33 11.44 -18.49
N SER A 52 -6.20 12.72 -18.14
CA SER A 52 -5.55 13.73 -18.99
C SER A 52 -4.14 14.09 -18.51
N LEU A 53 -3.67 13.46 -17.42
CA LEU A 53 -2.33 13.66 -16.90
C LEU A 53 -1.30 12.80 -17.65
N PRO A 54 -0.01 13.19 -17.66
CA PRO A 54 1.06 12.37 -18.20
C PRO A 54 1.13 10.98 -17.54
N GLU A 55 1.54 9.97 -18.30
CA GLU A 55 1.62 8.57 -17.83
C GLU A 55 2.55 8.43 -16.61
N GLU A 56 3.64 9.18 -16.57
CA GLU A 56 4.58 9.16 -15.46
C GLU A 56 3.94 9.70 -14.17
N VAL A 57 3.06 10.71 -14.29
CA VAL A 57 2.29 11.27 -13.18
C VAL A 57 1.25 10.25 -12.70
N LEU A 58 0.56 9.59 -13.64
CA LEU A 58 -0.40 8.51 -13.33
C LEU A 58 0.25 7.36 -12.56
N ASN A 59 1.44 6.93 -12.98
CA ASN A 59 2.18 5.86 -12.30
C ASN A 59 2.53 6.23 -10.85
N VAL A 60 2.97 7.46 -10.61
CA VAL A 60 3.25 7.95 -9.26
C VAL A 60 1.98 8.04 -8.42
N LEU A 61 0.88 8.54 -8.99
CA LEU A 61 -0.42 8.61 -8.30
C LEU A 61 -0.94 7.22 -7.93
N ALA A 62 -0.82 6.24 -8.84
CA ALA A 62 -1.22 4.85 -8.60
C ALA A 62 -0.38 4.18 -7.50
N VAL A 63 0.94 4.40 -7.46
CA VAL A 63 1.81 3.90 -6.38
C VAL A 63 1.43 4.54 -5.05
N SER A 64 1.12 5.84 -5.05
CA SER A 64 0.72 6.54 -3.82
C SER A 64 -0.62 6.01 -3.26
N GLU A 65 -1.63 5.78 -4.10
CA GLU A 65 -2.91 5.20 -3.68
C GLU A 65 -2.76 3.76 -3.19
N ASN A 66 -1.98 2.94 -3.88
CA ASN A 66 -1.68 1.57 -3.45
C ASN A 66 -0.91 1.54 -2.14
N SER A 67 -0.01 2.49 -1.90
CA SER A 67 0.75 2.57 -0.64
C SER A 67 -0.14 2.99 0.54
N VAL A 68 -1.06 3.95 0.38
CA VAL A 68 -1.96 4.38 1.45
C VAL A 68 -2.96 3.28 1.81
N GLU A 69 -3.52 2.58 0.81
CA GLU A 69 -4.42 1.45 1.05
C GLU A 69 -3.65 0.24 1.63
N TYR A 70 -2.42 0.00 1.16
CA TYR A 70 -1.49 -0.98 1.73
C TYR A 70 -1.23 -0.69 3.20
N TYR A 71 -0.78 0.52 3.58
CA TYR A 71 -0.48 0.87 4.97
C TYR A 71 -1.73 0.94 5.87
N ARG A 72 -2.90 1.33 5.33
CA ARG A 72 -4.17 1.33 6.06
C ARG A 72 -4.61 -0.09 6.42
N ASN A 73 -4.49 -1.03 5.49
CA ASN A 73 -4.84 -2.43 5.72
C ASN A 73 -3.74 -3.20 6.50
N LYS A 74 -2.49 -2.72 6.46
CA LYS A 74 -1.33 -3.32 7.16
C LYS A 74 -1.45 -3.33 8.69
N ARG A 75 -2.16 -2.37 9.28
CA ARG A 75 -2.40 -2.36 10.74
C ARG A 75 -3.31 -3.49 11.23
N GLN A 76 -3.93 -4.24 10.31
CA GLN A 76 -4.71 -5.45 10.61
C GLN A 76 -4.05 -6.70 10.04
N ASP A 77 -2.95 -6.58 9.30
CA ASP A 77 -2.20 -7.71 8.75
C ASP A 77 -1.42 -8.41 9.90
N PRO A 78 -1.76 -9.67 10.23
CA PRO A 78 -1.13 -10.38 11.35
C PRO A 78 0.39 -10.53 11.20
N PHE A 79 0.89 -10.63 9.96
CA PHE A 79 2.33 -10.75 9.70
C PHE A 79 3.04 -9.42 10.00
N MET A 80 2.39 -8.29 9.73
CA MET A 80 2.98 -6.98 9.99
C MET A 80 2.91 -6.57 11.44
N ILE A 81 1.82 -6.92 12.13
CA ILE A 81 1.74 -6.79 13.59
C ILE A 81 2.88 -7.60 14.24
N TRP A 82 3.16 -8.81 13.73
CA TRP A 82 4.25 -9.63 14.23
C TRP A 82 5.63 -9.03 13.94
N ILE A 83 5.86 -8.50 12.74
CA ILE A 83 7.11 -7.81 12.40
C ILE A 83 7.34 -6.58 13.29
N GLU A 84 6.32 -5.76 13.51
CA GLU A 84 6.42 -4.60 14.40
C GLU A 84 6.72 -5.02 15.84
N ALA A 85 6.02 -6.02 16.36
CA ALA A 85 6.28 -6.58 17.69
C ALA A 85 7.71 -7.13 17.81
N TYR A 86 8.20 -7.84 16.79
CA TYR A 86 9.56 -8.37 16.76
C TYR A 86 10.62 -7.25 16.85
N TYR A 87 10.43 -6.14 16.15
CA TYR A 87 11.37 -5.01 16.19
C TYR A 87 11.32 -4.22 17.50
N GLN A 88 10.21 -4.26 18.24
CA GLN A 88 10.12 -3.65 19.58
C GLN A 88 10.87 -4.44 20.66
N LEU A 89 11.14 -5.73 20.44
CA LEU A 89 11.92 -6.54 21.37
C LEU A 89 13.40 -6.16 21.36
N THR A 90 14.03 -6.24 22.52
CA THR A 90 15.49 -6.21 22.66
C THR A 90 16.13 -7.46 22.07
N LYS A 91 17.43 -7.41 21.75
CA LYS A 91 18.15 -8.56 21.19
C LYS A 91 18.02 -9.85 22.03
N PRO A 92 18.19 -9.82 23.37
CA PRO A 92 18.00 -11.01 24.20
C PRO A 92 16.56 -11.54 24.19
N GLU A 93 15.57 -10.67 24.08
CA GLU A 93 14.15 -11.07 24.00
C GLU A 93 13.82 -11.71 22.66
N ARG A 94 14.31 -11.17 21.54
CA ARG A 94 14.16 -11.78 20.22
C ARG A 94 14.75 -13.19 20.19
N GLU A 95 15.95 -13.36 20.73
CA GLU A 95 16.61 -14.67 20.78
C GLU A 95 15.82 -15.70 21.59
N ARG A 96 15.24 -15.30 22.74
CA ARG A 96 14.36 -16.17 23.53
C ARG A 96 13.07 -16.50 22.80
N MET A 97 12.43 -15.51 22.18
CA MET A 97 11.17 -15.66 21.45
C MET A 97 11.31 -16.60 20.24
N VAL A 98 12.33 -16.39 19.41
CA VAL A 98 12.59 -17.24 18.24
C VAL A 98 12.89 -18.68 18.67
N LYS A 99 13.74 -18.88 19.70
CA LYS A 99 14.01 -20.23 20.24
C LYS A 99 12.74 -20.91 20.76
N PHE A 100 11.83 -20.16 21.38
CA PHE A 100 10.55 -20.68 21.85
C PHE A 100 9.66 -21.12 20.68
N ILE A 101 9.47 -20.25 19.67
CA ILE A 101 8.64 -20.54 18.49
C ILE A 101 9.17 -21.75 17.72
N LEU A 102 10.48 -21.82 17.48
CA LEU A 102 11.08 -22.95 16.76
C LEU A 102 10.94 -24.27 17.54
N ARG A 103 11.11 -24.25 18.86
CA ARG A 103 11.13 -25.48 19.65
C ARG A 103 9.75 -25.98 20.08
N LYS A 104 8.79 -25.08 20.28
CA LYS A 104 7.44 -25.43 20.73
C LYS A 104 6.40 -25.28 19.62
N GLY A 105 6.53 -24.26 18.76
CA GLY A 105 5.62 -24.03 17.65
C GLY A 105 5.84 -25.03 16.51
N LEU A 106 7.00 -24.98 15.85
CA LEU A 106 7.26 -25.85 14.69
C LEU A 106 7.22 -27.34 15.05
N ALA A 107 7.74 -27.73 16.21
CA ALA A 107 7.68 -29.11 16.67
C ALA A 107 6.22 -29.62 16.79
N SER A 108 5.30 -28.78 17.28
CA SER A 108 3.87 -29.13 17.38
C SER A 108 3.20 -29.20 16.01
N LEU A 109 3.59 -28.33 15.05
CA LEU A 109 3.07 -28.37 13.69
C LEU A 109 3.54 -29.61 12.92
N VAL A 110 4.81 -29.99 13.05
CA VAL A 110 5.34 -31.23 12.47
C VAL A 110 4.64 -32.45 13.05
N GLN A 111 4.42 -32.47 14.37
CA GLN A 111 3.65 -33.52 15.01
C GLN A 111 2.21 -33.59 14.49
N TYR A 112 1.54 -32.45 14.33
CA TYR A 112 0.17 -32.38 13.82
C TYR A 112 0.05 -32.89 12.37
N ILE A 113 0.97 -32.50 11.50
CA ILE A 113 1.03 -32.99 10.11
C ILE A 113 1.31 -34.50 10.08
N GLY A 114 2.24 -34.99 10.92
CA GLY A 114 2.53 -36.41 11.02
C GLY A 114 1.35 -37.25 11.51
N ILE A 115 0.50 -36.72 12.39
CA ILE A 115 -0.74 -37.39 12.85
C ILE A 115 -1.76 -37.48 11.71
N GLN A 116 -1.92 -36.41 10.91
CA GLN A 116 -2.85 -36.37 9.78
C GLN A 116 -2.47 -37.34 8.65
N GLU A 117 -1.17 -37.60 8.43
CA GLU A 117 -0.72 -38.61 7.45
C GLU A 117 -1.00 -40.05 7.90
N VAL A 118 -1.03 -40.31 9.21
CA VAL A 118 -1.33 -41.64 9.76
C VAL A 118 -2.83 -41.93 9.71
N GLU A 119 -3.69 -40.99 10.14
CA GLU A 119 -5.15 -41.16 10.06
C GLU A 119 -5.67 -41.35 8.63
N ASN A 120 -5.08 -40.68 7.63
CA ASN A 120 -5.49 -40.81 6.24
C ASN A 120 -5.10 -42.16 5.60
N LYS A 121 -4.09 -42.87 6.12
CA LYS A 121 -3.68 -44.19 5.60
C LYS A 121 -4.55 -45.34 6.11
N ASP A 122 -5.08 -45.22 7.32
CA ASP A 122 -5.94 -46.24 7.95
C ASP A 122 -7.42 -46.13 7.49
N SER A 123 -7.74 -45.15 6.64
CA SER A 123 -9.10 -44.84 6.17
C SER A 123 -9.43 -45.38 4.77
N ILE A 124 -8.55 -46.17 4.14
CA ILE A 124 -8.83 -46.80 2.84
C ILE A 124 -9.49 -48.17 3.10
N PRO A 125 -10.79 -48.37 2.79
CA PRO A 125 -11.40 -49.69 2.87
C PRO A 125 -11.01 -50.54 1.64
N ASP A 126 -10.90 -51.85 1.86
CA ASP A 126 -10.79 -52.88 0.81
C ASP A 126 -11.93 -52.83 -0.22
#